data_AF-A0A353NDE5-F1
#
_entry.id   AF-A0A353NDE5-F1
#
_cell.length_a   1.000
_cell.length_b   1.000
_cell.length_c   1.000
_cell.angle_alpha   90.00
_cell.angle_beta   90.00
_cell.angle_gamma   90.00
#
_symmetry.space_group_name_H-M   'P 1'
#
loop_
_entity.id
_entity.type
_entity.pdbx_description
1 polymer ?
#
loop_
_entity_poly.entity_id
_entity_poly.type
_entity_poly.pdbx_seq_one_letter_code
_entity_poly.pdbx_strand_id
1 'polypeptide(L)' 'RQDLYYRLKVVTLQIPPLRERRADIPELAHYFVDDYCRRNNMPTCVLLQETLQWLETLTWPGNVR' A
#
# COMPACT_ATOMS: atom_id res chain seq x y z
N ARG A 1 17.90 26.68 10.23
CA ARG A 1 16.86 25.63 10.11
C ARG A 1 15.79 25.94 9.07
N GLN A 2 15.40 27.21 8.85
CA GLN A 2 14.44 27.58 7.80
C GLN A 2 14.96 27.41 6.37
N ASP A 3 16.22 27.78 6.09
CA ASP A 3 16.80 27.70 4.73
C ASP A 3 16.76 26.28 4.15
N LEU A 4 17.08 25.25 4.95
CA LEU A 4 16.98 23.86 4.52
C LEU A 4 15.54 23.42 4.22
N TYR A 5 14.55 23.87 5.00
CA TYR A 5 13.14 23.57 4.73
C TYR A 5 12.72 24.14 3.37
N TYR A 6 13.10 25.38 3.05
CA TYR A 6 12.76 26.00 1.77
C TYR A 6 13.50 25.37 0.59
N ARG A 7 14.76 24.92 0.76
CA ARG A 7 15.50 24.19 -0.29
C ARG A 7 14.95 22.79 -0.55
N LEU A 8 14.36 22.13 0.45
CA LEU A 8 13.74 20.82 0.27
C LEU A 8 12.29 20.90 -0.21
N LYS A 9 11.60 22.02 0.05
CA LYS A 9 10.20 22.24 -0.34
C LYS A 9 10.05 22.83 -1.75
N VAL A 10 10.95 22.49 -2.68
CA VAL A 10 10.84 22.92 -4.09
C VAL A 10 9.65 22.23 -4.76
N VAL A 11 9.37 20.96 -4.41
CA VAL A 11 8.18 20.22 -4.80
C VAL A 11 7.65 19.47 -3.58
N THR A 12 6.37 19.65 -3.26
CA THR A 12 5.71 18.92 -2.18
C THR A 12 4.80 17.86 -2.78
N LEU A 13 5.10 16.58 -2.54
CA LEU A 13 4.22 15.46 -2.88
C LEU A 13 3.36 15.14 -1.66
N GLN A 14 2.05 15.26 -1.80
CA GLN A 14 1.09 14.83 -0.79
C GLN A 14 0.68 13.40 -1.12
N ILE A 15 1.03 12.45 -0.26
CA ILE A 15 0.64 11.05 -0.43
C ILE A 15 -0.62 10.82 0.39
N PRO A 16 -1.77 10.54 -0.24
CA PRO A 16 -2.99 10.27 0.50
C PRO A 16 -2.86 8.98 1.32
N PRO A 17 -3.48 8.91 2.51
CA PRO A 17 -3.56 7.67 3.26
C PRO A 17 -4.31 6.61 2.45
N LEU A 18 -4.04 5.33 2.72
CA LEU A 18 -4.57 4.22 1.93
C LEU A 18 -6.11 4.18 1.88
N ARG A 19 -6.77 4.62 2.96
CA ARG A 19 -8.23 4.75 3.05
C ARG A 19 -8.86 5.73 2.03
N GLU A 20 -8.08 6.67 1.50
CA GLU A 20 -8.49 7.63 0.46
C GLU A 20 -8.17 7.13 -0.96
N ARG A 21 -7.44 6.02 -1.09
CA ARG A 21 -7.05 5.37 -2.35
C ARG A 21 -7.29 3.86 -2.29
N ARG A 22 -8.52 3.49 -1.92
CA ARG A 22 -8.91 2.08 -1.68
C ARG A 22 -8.78 1.21 -2.94
N ALA A 23 -8.93 1.79 -4.12
CA ALA A 23 -8.78 1.09 -5.39
C ALA A 23 -7.35 0.55 -5.61
N ASP A 24 -6.35 1.04 -4.88
CA ASP A 24 -4.97 0.53 -4.95
C ASP A 24 -4.80 -0.76 -4.12
N ILE A 25 -5.73 -1.08 -3.20
CA ILE A 25 -5.60 -2.19 -2.25
C ILE A 25 -5.48 -3.54 -2.96
N PRO A 26 -6.29 -3.88 -3.98
CA PRO A 26 -6.17 -5.18 -4.64
C PRO A 26 -4.80 -5.41 -5.27
N GLU A 27 -4.27 -4.42 -5.99
CA GLU A 27 -2.98 -4.51 -6.66
C GLU A 27 -1.84 -4.63 -5.64
N LEU A 28 -1.89 -3.84 -4.56
CA LEU A 28 -0.94 -3.93 -3.47
C LEU A 28 -0.99 -5.30 -2.78
N ALA A 29 -2.19 -5.82 -2.50
CA ALA A 29 -2.36 -7.12 -1.85
C ALA A 29 -1.79 -8.25 -2.71
N HIS A 30 -2.07 -8.26 -4.01
CA HIS A 30 -1.49 -9.22 -4.95
C HIS A 30 0.03 -9.14 -4.97
N TYR A 31 0.59 -7.93 -5.07
CA TYR A 31 2.03 -7.72 -5.07
C TYR A 31 2.69 -8.29 -3.79
N PHE A 32 2.15 -7.99 -2.61
CA PHE A 32 2.74 -8.45 -1.35
C PHE A 32 2.63 -9.95 -1.14
N VAL A 33 1.49 -10.55 -1.53
CA VAL A 33 1.32 -12.00 -1.45
C VAL A 33 2.30 -12.72 -2.36
N ASP A 34 2.44 -12.25 -3.60
CA ASP A 34 3.36 -12.83 -4.57
C ASP A 34 4.84 -12.64 -4.14
N ASP A 35 5.22 -11.46 -3.68
CA ASP A 35 6.55 -11.20 -3.12
C ASP A 35 6.85 -12.07 -1.90
N TYR A 36 5.88 -12.24 -1.00
CA TYR A 36 6.01 -13.12 0.16
C TYR A 36 6.18 -14.59 -0.25
N CYS A 37 5.34 -15.11 -1.15
CA CYS A 37 5.43 -16.48 -1.64
C CYS A 37 6.80 -16.73 -2.28
N ARG A 38 7.27 -15.81 -3.14
CA ARG A 38 8.59 -15.89 -3.79
C ARG A 38 9.73 -15.92 -2.78
N ARG A 39 9.73 -15.03 -1.78
CA ARG A 39 10.80 -14.94 -0.78
C ARG A 39 10.88 -16.17 0.12
N ASN A 40 9.74 -16.82 0.37
CA ASN A 40 9.64 -17.98 1.25
C ASN A 40 9.62 -19.32 0.48
N ASN A 41 9.83 -19.30 -0.84
CA ASN A 41 9.76 -20.48 -1.70
C ASN A 41 8.45 -21.27 -1.53
N MET A 42 7.35 -20.54 -1.33
CA MET A 42 6.00 -21.09 -1.19
C MET A 42 5.27 -21.07 -2.54
N PRO A 43 4.31 -21.98 -2.76
CA PRO A 43 3.44 -21.90 -3.93
C PRO A 43 2.67 -20.57 -3.95
N THR A 44 2.35 -20.11 -5.16
CA THR A 44 1.58 -18.88 -5.36
C THR A 44 0.23 -18.97 -4.65
N CYS A 45 -0.05 -18.00 -3.79
CA CYS A 45 -1.34 -17.89 -3.11
C CYS A 45 -2.27 -16.99 -3.93
N VAL A 46 -3.49 -17.46 -4.18
CA VAL A 46 -4.53 -16.70 -4.87
C VAL A 46 -5.47 -16.09 -3.85
N LEU A 47 -5.61 -14.77 -3.89
CA LEU A 47 -6.60 -14.06 -3.08
C LEU A 47 -7.98 -14.20 -3.72
N LEU A 48 -8.97 -14.60 -2.92
CA LEU A 48 -10.36 -14.66 -3.37
C LEU A 48 -10.92 -13.24 -3.52
N GLN A 49 -11.87 -13.06 -4.44
CA GLN A 49 -12.51 -11.77 -4.69
C GLN A 49 -13.14 -11.18 -3.41
N GLU A 50 -13.80 -12.01 -2.61
CA GLU A 50 -14.40 -11.61 -1.32
C GLU A 50 -13.34 -11.13 -0.32
N THR A 51 -12.13 -11.70 -0.36
CA THR A 51 -11.00 -11.25 0.48
C THR A 51 -10.56 -9.86 0.07
N LEU A 52 -10.43 -9.60 -1.23
CA LEU A 52 -10.07 -8.28 -1.76
C LEU A 52 -11.12 -7.23 -1.39
N GLN A 53 -12.40 -7.55 -1.57
CA GLN A 53 -13.51 -6.67 -1.18
C GLN A 53 -13.50 -6.39 0.32
N TRP A 54 -13.27 -7.41 1.15
CA TRP A 54 -13.16 -7.22 2.59
C TRP A 54 -12.00 -6.31 2.97
N LEU A 55 -10.82 -6.49 2.36
CA LEU A 55 -9.65 -5.63 2.56
C LEU A 55 -9.93 -4.16 2.21
N GLU A 56 -10.71 -3.89 1.15
CA GLU A 56 -11.13 -2.54 0.77
C GLU A 56 -12.04 -1.84 1.79
N THR A 57 -12.75 -2.61 2.64
CA THR A 57 -13.63 -2.03 3.67
C THR A 57 -12.88 -1.49 4.88
N LEU A 58 -11.65 -1.96 5.12
CA LEU A 58 -10.85 -1.64 6.31
C LEU A 58 -10.35 -0.18 6.31
N THR A 59 -10.04 0.34 7.50
CA THR A 59 -9.64 1.74 7.71
C THR A 59 -8.15 2.02 7.47
N TRP A 60 -7.32 0.98 7.45
CA TRP A 60 -5.88 1.04 7.20
C TRP A 60 -5.13 2.14 7.99
N PRO A 61 -5.19 2.18 9.34
CA PRO A 61 -4.50 3.20 10.14
C PRO A 61 -2.96 3.15 9.99
N GLY A 62 -2.42 1.98 9.66
CA GLY A 62 -1.00 1.76 9.34
C GLY A 62 -0.64 1.94 7.87
N ASN A 63 -1.60 2.25 7.00
CA ASN A 63 -1.44 2.23 5.55
C ASN A 63 -0.89 0.87 5.06
N VAL A 64 0.25 0.87 4.37
CA VAL A 64 0.86 -0.29 3.70
C VAL A 64 1.81 -1.08 4.61
N ARG A 65 2.04 -0.63 5.85
CA ARG A 65 3.06 -1.22 6.73
C ARG A 65 2.75 -2.64 7.17
#